data_AF-A0A3M2CM36-F1
#
_entry.id   AF-A0A3M2CM36-F1
#
_cell.length_a   1.000
_cell.length_b   1.000
_cell.length_c   1.000
_cell.angle_alpha   90.00
_cell.angle_beta   90.00
_cell.angle_gamma   90.00
#
_symmetry.space_group_name_H-M   'P 1'
#
loop_
_entity.id
_entity.type
_entity.pdbx_description
1 polymer ?
#
loop_
_entity_poly.entity_id
_entity_poly.type
_entity_poly.pdbx_seq_one_letter_code
_entity_poly.pdbx_strand_id
1 'polypeptide(L)'
;FLEERQIEYCDFMKLNCEGSEFPILLSAKPGDLARIGILLVLYHCDLVNGYTEVDLMKHLEGAGFDVDLRRRKKSRGWLVAINRNRRRREERGGSELLS
;
A
#
# COMPACT_ATOMS: atom_id res chain seq x y z
N PHE A 1 4.66 4.70 13.63
CA PHE A 1 4.45 6.02 13.01
C PHE A 1 2.97 6.44 12.91
N LEU A 2 2.12 5.83 12.08
CA LEU A 2 0.71 6.31 11.92
C LEU A 2 -0.05 6.29 13.25
N GLU A 3 0.05 5.19 13.99
CA GLU A 3 -0.53 5.05 15.32
C GLU A 3 0.05 6.06 16.33
N GLU A 4 1.38 6.14 16.43
CA GLU A 4 2.10 7.07 17.31
C GLU A 4 1.75 8.54 17.04
N ARG A 5 1.44 8.89 15.79
CA ARG A 5 1.06 10.24 15.36
C ARG A 5 -0.46 10.46 15.36
N GLN A 6 -1.24 9.50 15.83
CA GLN A 6 -2.71 9.53 15.82
C GLN A 6 -3.29 9.85 14.43
N ILE A 7 -2.59 9.42 13.37
CA ILE A 7 -3.10 9.52 12.01
C ILE A 7 -4.09 8.37 11.81
N GLU A 8 -5.37 8.72 11.79
CA GLU A 8 -6.47 7.78 11.61
C GLU A 8 -6.53 7.21 10.19
N TYR A 9 -6.24 8.06 9.20
CA TYR A 9 -6.31 7.71 7.78
C TYR A 9 -5.30 8.49 6.94
N CYS A 10 -4.78 7.85 5.90
CA CYS A 10 -3.91 8.45 4.90
C CYS A 10 -4.48 8.13 3.52
N ASP A 11 -5.04 9.13 2.83
CA ASP A 11 -5.70 8.92 1.53
C ASP A 11 -4.76 8.36 0.45
N PHE A 12 -3.51 8.83 0.47
CA PHE A 12 -2.50 8.48 -0.50
C PHE A 12 -1.11 8.49 0.14
N MET A 13 -0.40 7.37 -0.01
CA MET A 13 0.99 7.23 0.39
C MET A 13 1.82 6.83 -0.81
N LYS A 14 2.94 7.52 -1.02
CA LYS A 14 3.96 7.13 -2.00
C LYS A 14 5.21 6.66 -1.28
N LEU A 15 5.72 5.50 -1.67
CA LEU A 15 6.97 4.95 -1.17
C LEU A 15 7.96 4.80 -2.33
N ASN A 16 9.20 5.24 -2.09
CA ASN A 16 10.33 4.90 -2.92
C ASN A 16 11.07 3.75 -2.22
N CYS A 17 10.92 2.54 -2.74
CA CYS A 17 11.36 1.31 -2.10
C CYS A 17 12.66 0.84 -2.76
N GLU A 18 13.78 1.39 -2.30
CA GLU A 18 15.13 1.21 -2.84
C GLU A 18 15.92 0.11 -2.11
N GLY A 19 15.31 -0.59 -1.16
CA GLY A 19 15.80 -1.88 -0.67
C GLY A 19 15.41 -2.16 0.76
N SER A 20 15.83 -1.30 1.70
CA SER A 20 15.53 -1.46 3.12
C SER A 20 14.04 -1.31 3.45
N GLU A 21 13.29 -0.64 2.58
CA GLU A 21 11.85 -0.46 2.73
C GLU A 21 11.05 -1.75 2.45
N PHE A 22 11.61 -2.72 1.71
CA PHE A 22 10.92 -4.00 1.43
C PHE A 22 10.63 -4.78 2.71
N PRO A 23 11.63 -5.11 3.56
CA PRO A 23 11.37 -5.78 4.84
C PRO A 23 10.43 -4.99 5.74
N ILE A 24 10.54 -3.66 5.75
CA ILE A 24 9.69 -2.80 6.57
C ILE A 24 8.23 -2.91 6.11
N LEU A 25 7.99 -2.79 4.80
CA LEU A 25 6.65 -2.87 4.25
C LEU A 25 6.07 -4.29 4.37
N LEU A 26 6.89 -5.33 4.22
CA LEU A 26 6.48 -6.74 4.38
C LEU A 26 6.25 -7.16 5.84
N SER A 27 6.79 -6.41 6.80
CA SER A 27 6.56 -6.60 8.24
C SER A 27 5.46 -5.70 8.81
N ALA A 28 4.93 -4.78 8.00
CA ALA A 28 3.83 -3.92 8.40
C ALA A 28 2.61 -4.76 8.78
N LYS A 29 1.96 -4.42 9.89
CA LYS A 29 0.77 -5.15 10.34
C LYS A 29 -0.40 -4.79 9.42
N PRO A 30 -1.31 -5.74 9.12
CA PRO A 30 -2.50 -5.46 8.33
C PRO A 30 -3.33 -4.27 8.87
N GLY A 31 -3.39 -4.10 10.19
CA GLY A 31 -4.09 -2.98 10.83
C GLY A 31 -3.48 -1.60 10.56
N ASP A 32 -2.16 -1.52 10.37
CA ASP A 32 -1.48 -0.27 10.01
C ASP A 32 -1.71 0.05 8.53
N LEU A 33 -1.60 -0.96 7.67
CA LEU A 33 -1.85 -0.82 6.23
C LEU A 33 -3.31 -0.47 5.93
N ALA A 34 -4.26 -0.99 6.71
CA ALA A 34 -5.69 -0.71 6.53
C ALA A 34 -6.06 0.78 6.67
N ARG A 35 -5.19 1.60 7.29
CA ARG A 35 -5.37 3.06 7.41
C ARG A 35 -4.95 3.83 6.15
N ILE A 36 -4.35 3.16 5.16
CA ILE A 36 -3.90 3.77 3.92
C ILE A 36 -4.94 3.49 2.83
N GLY A 37 -5.38 4.54 2.13
CA GLY A 37 -6.36 4.44 1.03
C GLY A 37 -5.75 3.95 -0.27
N ILE A 38 -4.70 4.64 -0.73
CA ILE A 38 -3.91 4.24 -1.90
C ILE A 38 -2.44 4.20 -1.52
N LEU A 39 -1.76 3.14 -1.92
CA LEU A 39 -0.31 3.02 -1.81
C LEU A 39 0.30 2.96 -3.21
N LEU A 40 1.20 3.88 -3.52
CA LEU A 40 2.01 3.88 -4.73
C LEU A 40 3.46 3.55 -4.37
N VAL A 41 3.94 2.38 -4.80
CA VAL A 41 5.32 1.94 -4.51
C VAL A 41 6.13 1.93 -5.79
N LEU A 42 7.25 2.65 -5.80
CA LEU A 42 8.32 2.43 -6.77
C LEU A 42 9.25 1.36 -6.17
N TYR A 43 9.28 0.17 -6.76
CA TYR A 43 10.03 -0.95 -6.21
C TYR A 43 11.33 -1.22 -6.98
N HIS A 44 12.38 -1.58 -6.23
CA HIS A 44 13.71 -1.93 -6.74
C HIS A 44 14.19 -3.29 -6.20
N CYS A 45 13.74 -4.39 -6.81
CA CYS A 45 14.09 -5.75 -6.41
C CYS A 45 15.58 -6.09 -6.62
N ASP A 46 16.31 -5.34 -7.45
CA ASP A 46 17.77 -5.53 -7.61
C ASP A 46 18.60 -4.94 -6.47
N LEU A 47 17.97 -4.18 -5.56
CA LEU A 47 18.62 -3.58 -4.40
C LEU A 47 18.28 -4.30 -3.08
N VAL A 48 17.56 -5.43 -3.16
CA VAL A 48 17.19 -6.24 -2.00
C VAL A 48 17.36 -7.72 -2.33
N ASN A 49 17.90 -8.48 -1.38
CA ASN A 49 18.07 -9.93 -1.55
C ASN A 49 16.89 -10.69 -0.95
N GLY A 50 16.43 -11.73 -1.65
CA GLY A 50 15.42 -12.67 -1.14
C GLY A 50 13.98 -12.20 -1.21
N TYR A 51 13.72 -11.02 -1.78
CA TYR A 51 12.37 -10.49 -2.01
C TYR A 51 12.13 -10.15 -3.48
N THR A 52 10.89 -10.33 -3.90
CA THR A 52 10.39 -10.03 -5.24
C THR A 52 9.18 -9.09 -5.14
N GLU A 53 8.79 -8.51 -6.27
CA GLU A 53 7.56 -7.74 -6.35
C GLU A 53 6.31 -8.59 -6.07
N VAL A 54 6.40 -9.92 -6.26
CA VAL A 54 5.31 -10.86 -5.98
C VAL A 54 5.08 -10.99 -4.48
N ASP A 55 6.14 -10.97 -3.67
CA ASP A 55 6.02 -10.99 -2.20
C ASP A 55 5.28 -9.76 -1.70
N LEU A 56 5.65 -8.60 -2.26
CA LEU A 56 5.00 -7.34 -1.94
C LEU A 56 3.53 -7.32 -2.36
N MET A 57 3.23 -7.80 -3.57
CA MET A 57 1.87 -7.93 -4.07
C MET A 57 1.01 -8.81 -3.16
N LYS A 58 1.47 -10.03 -2.83
CA LYS A 58 0.75 -10.97 -1.96
C LYS A 58 0.51 -10.41 -0.57
N HIS A 59 1.50 -9.74 0.01
CA HIS A 59 1.36 -9.12 1.33
C HIS A 59 0.27 -8.04 1.33
N LEU A 60 0.30 -7.14 0.35
CA LEU A 60 -0.69 -6.06 0.22
C LEU A 60 -2.09 -6.60 -0.11
N GLU A 61 -2.20 -7.62 -0.96
CA GLU A 61 -3.48 -8.29 -1.25
C GLU A 61 -4.07 -8.95 0.01
N GLY A 62 -3.22 -9.62 0.81
CA GLY A 62 -3.59 -10.20 2.10
C GLY A 62 -3.99 -9.14 3.14
N ALA A 63 -3.44 -7.94 3.04
CA ALA A 63 -3.84 -6.78 3.86
C ALA A 63 -5.12 -6.07 3.37
N GLY A 64 -5.76 -6.55 2.30
CA GLY A 64 -7.05 -6.03 1.83
C GLY A 64 -6.97 -5.01 0.69
N PHE A 65 -5.85 -4.96 -0.03
CA PHE A 65 -5.71 -4.11 -1.22
C PHE A 65 -6.02 -4.86 -2.52
N ASP A 66 -6.56 -4.15 -3.50
CA ASP A 66 -6.49 -4.52 -4.91
C ASP A 66 -5.17 -3.98 -5.47
N VAL A 67 -4.31 -4.86 -6.00
CA VAL A 67 -2.95 -4.52 -6.40
C VAL A 67 -2.78 -4.64 -7.91
N ASP A 68 -2.09 -3.66 -8.50
CA ASP A 68 -1.77 -3.64 -9.92
C ASP A 68 -0.32 -3.22 -10.15
N LEU A 69 0.40 -4.01 -10.96
CA LEU A 69 1.79 -3.77 -11.31
C LEU A 69 1.88 -2.97 -12.62
N ARG A 70 2.49 -1.79 -12.55
CA ARG A 70 2.62 -0.86 -13.68
C ARG A 70 4.07 -0.69 -14.10
N ARG A 71 4.28 -0.59 -15.41
CA ARG A 71 5.60 -0.32 -16.05
C ARG A 71 6.69 -1.28 -15.54
N ARG A 72 6.37 -2.57 -15.41
CA ARG A 72 7.32 -3.60 -14.98
C ARG A 72 8.51 -3.65 -15.94
N LYS A 73 9.71 -3.57 -15.36
CA LYS A 73 11.00 -3.94 -15.96
C LYS A 73 11.61 -5.02 -15.08
N LYS A 74 12.57 -5.81 -15.60
CA LYS A 74 13.16 -7.00 -14.94
C LYS A 74 13.07 -7.04 -13.41
N SER A 75 13.65 -6.06 -12.72
CA SER A 75 13.71 -5.98 -11.26
C SER A 75 13.06 -4.71 -10.69
N ARG A 76 12.38 -3.89 -11.51
CA ARG A 76 11.89 -2.57 -11.09
C ARG A 76 10.54 -2.25 -11.68
N GLY A 77 9.76 -1.44 -11.00
CA GLY A 77 8.46 -1.02 -11.52
C GLY A 77 7.65 -0.28 -10.49
N TRP A 78 6.38 -0.10 -10.81
CA TRP A 78 5.41 0.52 -9.93
C TRP A 78 4.40 -0.50 -9.47
N LEU A 79 3.99 -0.39 -8.21
CA LEU A 79 2.86 -1.10 -7.64
C LEU A 79 1.84 -0.07 -7.19
N VAL A 80 0.62 -0.19 -7.68
CA VAL A 80 -0.52 0.62 -7.26
C VAL A 80 -1.43 -0.30 -6.43
N ALA A 81 -1.59 0.00 -5.15
CA ALA A 81 -2.47 -0.73 -4.26
C ALA A 81 -3.63 0.18 -3.84
N ILE A 82 -4.86 -0.27 -4.04
CA ILE A 82 -6.07 0.46 -3.64
C ILE A 82 -6.77 -0.35 -2.54
N ASN A 83 -6.95 0.25 -1.37
CA ASN A 83 -7.60 -0.41 -0.25
C ASN A 83 -9.08 -0.66 -0.58
N ARG A 84 -9.52 -1.93 -0.51
CA ARG A 84 -10.91 -2.31 -0.86
C ARG A 84 -11.95 -1.60 0.01
N ASN A 85 -11.59 -1.22 1.23
CA ASN A 85 -12.47 -0.52 2.16
C ASN A 85 -12.58 0.98 1.87
N ARG A 86 -11.68 1.56 1.05
CA ARG A 86 -11.75 2.98 0.66
C ARG A 86 -13.04 3.28 -0.09
N ARG A 87 -13.43 2.42 -1.04
CA ARG A 87 -14.67 2.58 -1.83
C ARG A 87 -15.91 2.72 -0.94
N ARG A 88 -15.96 1.96 0.16
CA ARG A 88 -17.07 1.99 1.12
C ARG A 88 -17.12 3.25 1.98
N ARG A 89 -16.00 3.96 2.17
CA ARG A 89 -15.97 5.23 2.91
C ARG A 89 -16.45 6.40 2.04
N GLU A 90 -16.04 6.43 0.78
CA GLU A 90 -16.51 7.44 -0.20
C GLU A 90 -18.04 7.32 -0.39
N GLU A 91 -18.60 6.11 -0.40
CA GLU A 91 -20.05 5.85 -0.46
C GLU A 91 -20.81 6.29 0.80
N ARG A 92 -20.21 6.21 1.99
CA ARG A 92 -20.85 6.59 3.26
C ARG A 92 -20.78 8.10 3.54
N GLY A 93 -19.69 8.76 3.17
CA GLY A 93 -19.54 10.21 3.32
C GLY A 93 -20.49 11.02 2.43
N GLY A 94 -20.97 10.46 1.32
CA GLY A 94 -21.98 11.10 0.47
C GLY A 94 -23.39 11.11 1.06
N SER A 95 -23.70 10.23 2.02
CA SER A 95 -25.02 10.13 2.64
C SER A 95 -25.23 11.11 3.79
N GLU A 96 -24.16 11.54 4.47
CA GLU A 96 -24.23 12.49 5.59
C GLU A 96 -24.31 13.97 5.14
N LEU A 97 -24.06 14.25 3.86
CA LEU A 97 -24.19 15.59 3.25
C LEU A 97 -25.60 15.88 2.70
N LEU A 98 -26.54 14.94 2.86
CA LEU A 98 -27.93 15.04 2.36
C LEU A 98 -28.99 14.88 3.46
N SER A 99 -28.60 14.90 4.74
CA SER A 99 -29.48 14.83 5.92
C SER A 99 -29.35 16.08 6.78
#